data_AF-A0A3M8A0D8-F1
#
_entry.id   AF-A0A3M8A0D8-F1
#
_cell.length_a   1.000
_cell.length_b   1.000
_cell.length_c   1.000
_cell.angle_alpha   90.00
_cell.angle_beta   90.00
_cell.angle_gamma   90.00
#
_symmetry.space_group_name_H-M   'P 1'
#
loop_
_entity.id
_entity.type
_entity.pdbx_description
1 polymer ?
#
loop_
_entity_poly.entity_id
_entity_poly.type
_entity_poly.pdbx_seq_one_letter_code
_entity_poly.pdbx_strand_id
1 'polypeptide(L)'
;MAIERRRGWIVAGFAAALLLALVVAVFGFVSLLTDAEVVADPAAGRLVGPAIVGVSVGAVLVFLGLRLPREHGLLAMTLQAVLIAWAAGVVAGTVAYALATGTLLAALLFALQFMSIGFGVLIPVLTALVVPLAGVTARAEAGGAERPRWPWERDDEQ
;
A
#
# COMPACT_ATOMS: atom_id res chain seq x y z
N MET A 1 -2.61 13.47 -22.54
CA MET A 1 -2.27 13.95 -21.17
C MET A 1 -3.39 13.86 -20.13
N ALA A 2 -4.52 14.55 -20.24
CA ALA A 2 -5.56 14.52 -19.18
C ALA A 2 -6.22 13.13 -19.01
N ILE A 3 -6.48 12.44 -20.12
CA ILE A 3 -7.06 11.09 -20.14
C ILE A 3 -6.07 10.06 -19.55
N GLU A 4 -4.79 10.12 -19.91
CA GLU A 4 -3.74 9.25 -19.35
C GLU A 4 -3.56 9.45 -17.85
N ARG A 5 -3.63 10.71 -17.38
CA ARG A 5 -3.59 11.01 -15.95
C ARG A 5 -4.80 10.40 -15.23
N ARG A 6 -6.00 10.50 -15.80
CA ARG A 6 -7.22 9.92 -15.21
C ARG A 6 -7.15 8.39 -15.14
N ARG A 7 -6.63 7.72 -16.18
CA ARG A 7 -6.40 6.26 -16.18
C ARG A 7 -5.38 5.84 -15.11
N GLY A 8 -4.26 6.57 -14.98
CA GLY A 8 -3.28 6.31 -13.94
C GLY A 8 -3.85 6.35 -12.52
N TRP A 9 -4.75 7.30 -12.23
CA TRP A 9 -5.44 7.37 -10.94
C TRP A 9 -6.43 6.23 -10.69
N ILE A 10 -7.09 5.72 -11.73
CA ILE A 10 -7.99 4.57 -11.62
C ILE A 10 -7.19 3.32 -11.23
N VAL A 11 -6.10 3.03 -11.96
CA VAL A 11 -5.21 1.90 -11.65
C VAL A 11 -4.61 2.04 -10.25
N ALA A 12 -4.16 3.25 -9.88
CA ALA A 12 -3.64 3.52 -8.54
C ALA A 12 -4.70 3.27 -7.46
N GLY A 13 -5.96 3.65 -7.70
CA GLY A 13 -7.08 3.41 -6.80
C GLY A 13 -7.32 1.92 -6.55
N PHE A 14 -7.38 1.11 -7.61
CA PHE A 14 -7.53 -0.34 -7.50
C PHE A 14 -6.33 -0.99 -6.80
N ALA A 15 -5.11 -0.55 -7.12
CA ALA A 15 -3.91 -1.04 -6.46
C ALA A 15 -3.91 -0.71 -4.95
N ALA A 16 -4.31 0.50 -4.58
CA ALA A 16 -4.42 0.89 -3.18
C ALA A 16 -5.49 0.09 -2.43
N ALA A 17 -6.66 -0.14 -3.05
CA ALA A 17 -7.71 -0.98 -2.48
C ALA A 17 -7.25 -2.44 -2.30
N LEU A 18 -6.55 -2.99 -3.29
CA LEU A 18 -5.95 -4.33 -3.21
C LEU A 18 -4.91 -4.42 -2.10
N LEU A 19 -4.01 -3.42 -2.01
CA LEU A 19 -3.00 -3.36 -0.95
C LEU A 19 -3.65 -3.32 0.43
N LEU A 20 -4.66 -2.47 0.62
CA LEU A 20 -5.39 -2.37 1.88
C LEU A 20 -6.04 -3.71 2.25
N ALA A 21 -6.73 -4.34 1.32
CA ALA A 21 -7.39 -5.63 1.53
C ALA A 21 -6.37 -6.72 1.90
N LEU A 22 -5.24 -6.78 1.19
CA LEU A 22 -4.16 -7.72 1.50
C LEU A 22 -3.54 -7.47 2.86
N VAL A 23 -3.28 -6.21 3.24
CA VAL A 23 -2.73 -5.88 4.56
C VAL A 23 -3.68 -6.36 5.65
N VAL A 24 -4.98 -6.07 5.54
CA VAL A 24 -5.98 -6.51 6.53
C VAL A 24 -6.05 -8.04 6.59
N ALA A 25 -6.10 -8.71 5.44
CA ALA A 25 -6.17 -10.16 5.37
C ALA A 25 -4.93 -10.83 5.97
N VAL A 26 -3.73 -10.40 5.56
CA VAL A 26 -2.46 -10.96 6.02
C VAL A 26 -2.25 -10.65 7.51
N PHE A 27 -2.62 -9.46 7.99
CA PHE A 27 -2.57 -9.16 9.42
C PHE A 27 -3.48 -10.11 10.22
N GLY A 28 -4.71 -10.35 9.74
CA GLY A 28 -5.63 -11.28 10.36
C GLY A 28 -5.08 -12.71 10.40
N PHE A 29 -4.58 -13.22 9.26
CA PHE A 29 -4.00 -14.57 9.21
C PHE A 29 -2.76 -14.68 10.09
N VAL A 30 -1.81 -13.75 9.99
CA VAL A 30 -0.58 -13.79 10.81
C VAL A 30 -0.95 -13.72 12.29
N SER A 31 -1.86 -12.84 12.69
CA SER A 31 -2.34 -12.74 14.08
C SER A 31 -2.96 -14.06 14.58
N LEU A 32 -3.79 -14.72 13.77
CA LEU A 32 -4.36 -16.03 14.12
C LEU A 32 -3.31 -17.14 14.20
N LEU A 33 -2.29 -17.11 13.33
CA LEU A 33 -1.23 -18.12 13.33
C LEU A 33 -0.23 -17.92 14.48
N THR A 34 0.07 -16.68 14.86
CA THR A 34 1.07 -16.36 15.88
C THR A 34 0.46 -16.12 17.26
N ASP A 35 -0.86 -16.13 17.37
CA ASP A 35 -1.62 -15.72 18.57
C ASP A 35 -1.13 -14.36 19.12
N ALA A 36 -0.72 -13.48 18.20
CA ALA A 36 -0.14 -12.19 18.54
C ALA A 36 -1.07 -11.05 18.14
N GLU A 37 -1.15 -10.05 19.01
CA GLU A 37 -1.83 -8.80 18.69
C GLU A 37 -0.97 -7.95 17.74
N VAL A 38 -1.61 -7.34 16.74
CA VAL A 38 -0.94 -6.47 15.76
C VAL A 38 -0.26 -5.30 16.46
N VAL A 39 -0.88 -4.75 17.51
CA VAL A 39 -0.29 -3.71 18.36
C VAL A 39 -0.42 -4.18 19.80
N ALA A 40 0.62 -4.82 20.32
CA ALA A 40 0.62 -5.42 21.66
C ALA A 40 0.84 -4.40 22.79
N ASP A 41 1.24 -3.16 22.48
CA ASP A 41 1.48 -2.14 23.49
C ASP A 41 0.15 -1.46 23.92
N PRO A 42 -0.30 -1.63 25.18
CA PRO A 42 -1.53 -1.01 25.65
C PRO A 42 -1.45 0.53 25.74
N ALA A 43 -0.24 1.10 25.76
CA ALA A 43 -0.04 2.55 25.67
C ALA A 43 -0.20 3.08 24.24
N ALA A 44 -0.06 2.21 23.23
CA ALA A 44 -0.36 2.56 21.84
C ALA A 44 -1.89 2.65 21.68
N GLY A 45 -2.39 3.86 21.41
CA GLY A 45 -3.82 4.06 21.22
C GLY A 45 -4.41 3.18 20.10
N ARG A 46 -5.68 2.79 20.22
CA ARG A 46 -6.38 1.89 19.28
C ARG A 46 -6.33 2.33 17.81
N LEU A 47 -6.06 3.62 17.56
CA LEU A 47 -6.00 4.20 16.22
C LEU A 47 -4.60 4.12 15.58
N VAL A 48 -3.54 3.75 16.32
CA VAL A 48 -2.16 3.71 15.80
C VAL A 48 -2.05 2.73 14.63
N GLY A 49 -2.55 1.50 14.77
CA GLY A 49 -2.55 0.50 13.70
C GLY A 49 -3.28 0.97 12.43
N PRO A 50 -4.58 1.36 12.52
CA PRO A 50 -5.32 1.91 11.39
C PRO A 50 -4.67 3.15 10.76
N ALA A 51 -4.07 4.04 11.55
CA ALA A 51 -3.38 5.22 11.05
C ALA A 51 -2.13 4.86 10.24
N ILE A 52 -1.30 3.94 10.73
CA ILE A 52 -0.10 3.45 10.01
C ILE A 52 -0.51 2.86 8.66
N VAL A 53 -1.50 1.97 8.66
CA VAL A 53 -1.98 1.32 7.43
C VAL A 53 -2.56 2.36 6.46
N GLY A 54 -3.46 3.22 6.94
CA GLY A 54 -4.12 4.23 6.10
C GLY A 54 -3.14 5.21 5.46
N VAL A 55 -2.18 5.71 6.23
CA VAL A 55 -1.17 6.66 5.72
C VAL A 55 -0.20 5.97 4.75
N SER A 56 0.22 4.74 5.03
CA SER A 56 1.12 3.98 4.14
C SER A 56 0.44 3.69 2.79
N VAL A 57 -0.79 3.18 2.82
CA VAL A 57 -1.58 2.91 1.60
C VAL A 57 -1.89 4.20 0.84
N GLY A 58 -2.26 5.27 1.55
CA GLY A 58 -2.51 6.58 0.96
C GLY A 58 -1.26 7.17 0.28
N ALA A 59 -0.08 7.00 0.87
CA ALA A 59 1.17 7.43 0.28
C ALA A 59 1.47 6.66 -1.02
N VAL A 60 1.23 5.34 -1.04
CA VAL A 60 1.38 4.51 -2.25
C VAL A 60 0.38 4.91 -3.34
N LEU A 61 -0.87 5.19 -2.97
CA LEU A 61 -1.91 5.68 -3.89
C LEU A 61 -1.47 6.97 -4.58
N VAL A 62 -1.03 7.97 -3.80
CA VAL A 62 -0.57 9.26 -4.33
C VAL A 62 0.68 9.06 -5.20
N PHE A 63 1.63 8.25 -4.74
CA PHE A 63 2.84 7.95 -5.50
C PHE A 63 2.51 7.34 -6.87
N LEU A 64 1.70 6.29 -6.92
CA LEU A 64 1.29 5.62 -8.16
C LEU A 64 0.52 6.57 -9.09
N GLY A 65 -0.43 7.33 -8.55
CA GLY A 65 -1.21 8.31 -9.33
C GLY A 65 -0.34 9.37 -10.02
N LEU A 66 0.80 9.72 -9.42
CA LEU A 66 1.75 10.68 -9.98
C LEU A 66 2.80 10.07 -10.92
N ARG A 67 3.18 8.81 -10.68
CA ARG A 67 4.33 8.13 -11.31
C ARG A 67 3.97 7.20 -12.47
N LEU A 68 2.82 6.51 -12.42
CA LEU A 68 2.37 5.62 -13.50
C LEU A 68 2.38 6.27 -14.90
N PRO A 69 2.03 7.57 -15.07
CA PRO A 69 2.09 8.21 -16.39
C PRO A 69 3.50 8.56 -16.89
N ARG A 70 4.55 8.43 -16.06
CA ARG A 70 5.88 8.99 -16.33
C ARG A 70 7.03 7.98 -16.25
N GLU A 71 6.87 6.90 -15.49
CA GLU A 71 7.96 6.00 -15.16
C GLU A 71 8.10 4.83 -16.12
N HIS A 72 9.34 4.63 -16.60
CA HIS A 72 9.67 3.55 -17.53
C HIS A 72 10.24 2.31 -16.80
N GLY A 73 10.79 2.43 -15.58
CA GLY A 73 11.42 1.34 -14.84
C GLY A 73 10.57 0.73 -13.73
N LEU A 74 10.05 -0.50 -13.93
CA LEU A 74 9.25 -1.22 -12.92
C LEU A 74 9.98 -1.41 -11.58
N LEU A 75 11.27 -1.80 -11.65
CA LEU A 75 12.06 -2.08 -10.46
C LEU A 75 12.26 -0.81 -9.61
N ALA A 76 12.65 0.30 -10.25
CA ALA A 76 12.86 1.58 -9.56
C ALA A 76 11.56 2.09 -8.92
N MET A 77 10.44 2.04 -9.66
CA MET A 77 9.13 2.43 -9.16
C MET A 77 8.71 1.57 -7.95
N THR A 78 8.97 0.26 -8.00
CA THR A 78 8.65 -0.66 -6.91
C THR A 78 9.48 -0.36 -5.67
N LEU A 79 10.80 -0.21 -5.81
CA LEU A 79 11.69 0.12 -4.69
C LEU A 79 11.33 1.47 -4.06
N GLN A 80 11.00 2.48 -4.85
CA GLN A 80 10.54 3.77 -4.35
C GLN A 80 9.21 3.64 -3.60
N ALA A 81 8.24 2.92 -4.14
CA ALA A 81 6.95 2.72 -3.48
C ALA A 81 7.09 1.99 -2.15
N VAL A 82 7.93 0.96 -2.09
CA VAL A 82 8.27 0.23 -0.86
C VAL A 82 8.86 1.17 0.19
N LEU A 83 9.84 1.98 -0.20
CA LEU A 83 10.47 2.95 0.70
C LEU A 83 9.47 4.01 1.18
N ILE A 84 8.59 4.49 0.29
CA ILE A 84 7.55 5.47 0.62
C ILE A 84 6.52 4.88 1.59
N ALA A 85 6.04 3.66 1.35
CA ALA A 85 5.13 2.97 2.24
C ALA A 85 5.75 2.81 3.63
N TRP A 86 7.00 2.37 3.69
CA TRP A 86 7.72 2.20 4.95
C TRP A 86 7.91 3.54 5.68
N ALA A 87 8.42 4.56 5.00
CA ALA A 87 8.65 5.88 5.61
C ALA A 87 7.35 6.54 6.08
N ALA A 88 6.28 6.43 5.29
CA ALA A 88 4.95 6.92 5.64
C ALA A 88 4.40 6.22 6.88
N GLY A 89 4.60 4.90 6.99
CA GLY A 89 4.25 4.12 8.18
C GLY A 89 5.03 4.54 9.42
N VAL A 90 6.34 4.77 9.31
CA VAL A 90 7.17 5.28 10.42
C VAL A 90 6.69 6.65 10.88
N VAL A 91 6.41 7.58 9.96
CA VAL A 91 5.89 8.91 10.28
C VAL A 91 4.53 8.81 10.96
N ALA A 92 3.61 8.01 10.42
CA ALA A 92 2.28 7.82 10.99
C ALA A 92 2.33 7.20 12.38
N GLY A 93 3.14 6.17 12.58
CA GLY A 93 3.33 5.52 13.88
C GLY A 93 3.94 6.48 14.90
N THR A 94 4.94 7.27 14.49
CA THR A 94 5.58 8.28 15.35
C THR A 94 4.57 9.35 15.77
N VAL A 95 3.80 9.90 14.83
CA VAL A 95 2.80 10.93 15.15
C VAL A 95 1.69 10.36 16.04
N ALA A 96 1.12 9.21 15.67
CA ALA A 96 0.02 8.61 16.42
C ALA A 96 0.43 8.20 17.85
N TYR A 97 1.63 7.64 18.02
CA TYR A 97 2.13 7.24 19.33
C TYR A 97 2.58 8.45 20.17
N ALA A 98 3.18 9.48 19.56
CA ALA A 98 3.55 10.71 20.25
C ALA A 98 2.32 11.44 20.79
N LEU A 99 1.20 11.43 20.06
CA LEU A 99 -0.08 11.98 20.52
C LEU A 99 -0.65 11.22 21.73
N ALA A 100 -0.34 9.93 21.87
CA ALA A 100 -0.81 9.11 22.99
C ALA A 100 0.07 9.24 24.25
N THR A 101 1.39 9.36 24.08
CA THR A 101 2.36 9.24 25.18
C THR A 101 3.10 10.54 25.51
N GLY A 102 3.03 11.56 24.65
CA GLY A 102 3.71 12.85 24.83
C GLY A 102 5.22 12.82 24.62
N THR A 103 5.82 11.67 24.28
CA THR A 103 7.28 11.52 24.14
C THR A 103 7.68 11.19 22.70
N LEU A 104 8.30 12.15 22.00
CA LEU A 104 8.65 12.00 20.58
C LEU A 104 9.70 10.91 20.34
N LEU A 105 10.71 10.81 21.22
CA LEU A 105 11.78 9.83 21.07
C LEU A 105 11.26 8.40 21.21
N ALA A 106 10.41 8.12 22.21
CA ALA A 106 9.82 6.80 22.39
C ALA A 106 8.89 6.45 21.22
N ALA A 107 8.10 7.41 20.74
CA ALA A 107 7.24 7.24 19.58
C ALA A 107 8.03 6.87 18.30
N LEU A 108 9.15 7.54 18.08
CA LEU A 108 10.02 7.27 16.93
C LEU A 108 10.64 5.87 17.03
N LEU A 109 11.18 5.51 18.19
CA LEU A 109 11.77 4.18 18.42
C LEU A 109 10.72 3.06 18.26
N PHE A 110 9.51 3.25 18.80
CA PHE A 110 8.39 2.34 18.60
C PHE A 110 8.08 2.16 17.11
N ALA A 111 7.91 3.26 16.38
CA ALA A 111 7.54 3.21 14.97
C ALA A 111 8.62 2.55 14.11
N LEU A 112 9.89 2.84 14.36
CA LEU A 112 11.02 2.19 13.70
C LEU A 112 11.06 0.69 14.00
N GLN A 113 10.89 0.29 15.26
CA GLN A 113 10.87 -1.11 15.66
C GLN A 113 9.71 -1.85 14.99
N PHE A 114 8.50 -1.30 15.07
CA PHE A 114 7.29 -1.89 14.48
C PHE A 114 7.37 -2.03 12.96
N MET A 115 7.91 -1.02 12.27
CA MET A 115 8.04 -1.04 10.82
C MET A 115 9.23 -1.87 10.31
N SER A 116 10.21 -2.14 11.16
CA SER A 116 11.39 -2.94 10.80
C SER A 116 11.29 -4.39 11.25
N ILE A 117 10.42 -4.69 12.23
CA ILE A 117 10.27 -6.01 12.84
C ILE A 117 8.78 -6.31 13.05
N GLY A 118 8.33 -7.51 12.66
CA GLY A 118 6.96 -7.97 12.90
C GLY A 118 5.94 -7.51 11.84
N PHE A 119 4.75 -7.10 12.29
CA PHE A 119 3.62 -6.79 11.40
C PHE A 119 3.87 -5.61 10.45
N GLY A 120 4.60 -4.58 10.88
CA GLY A 120 4.85 -3.40 10.05
C GLY A 120 5.68 -3.70 8.79
N VAL A 121 6.50 -4.76 8.79
CA VAL A 121 7.27 -5.23 7.61
C VAL A 121 6.37 -5.78 6.51
N LEU A 122 5.19 -6.31 6.85
CA LEU A 122 4.28 -6.89 5.87
C LEU A 122 3.74 -5.82 4.91
N ILE A 123 3.60 -4.56 5.35
CA ILE A 123 3.12 -3.46 4.49
C ILE A 123 4.06 -3.21 3.30
N PRO A 124 5.38 -2.94 3.48
CA PRO A 124 6.30 -2.79 2.37
C PRO A 124 6.44 -4.06 1.54
N VAL A 125 6.40 -5.26 2.14
CA VAL A 125 6.43 -6.53 1.39
C VAL A 125 5.23 -6.67 0.45
N LEU A 126 4.02 -6.40 0.95
CA LEU A 126 2.80 -6.43 0.12
C LEU A 126 2.80 -5.30 -0.92
N THR A 127 3.40 -4.15 -0.59
CA THR A 127 3.61 -3.06 -1.56
C THR A 127 4.51 -3.53 -2.71
N ALA A 128 5.58 -4.27 -2.41
CA ALA A 128 6.48 -4.85 -3.42
C ALA A 128 5.78 -5.86 -4.34
N LEU A 129 4.68 -6.48 -3.87
CA LEU A 129 3.85 -7.37 -4.67
C LEU A 129 2.82 -6.61 -5.52
N VAL A 130 2.16 -5.60 -4.96
CA VAL A 130 1.03 -4.91 -5.62
C VAL A 130 1.49 -3.89 -6.66
N VAL A 131 2.57 -3.16 -6.38
CA VAL A 131 3.09 -2.10 -7.27
C VAL A 131 3.51 -2.63 -8.66
N PRO A 132 4.23 -3.76 -8.81
CA PRO A 132 4.53 -4.28 -10.14
C PRO A 132 3.28 -4.72 -10.88
N LEU A 133 2.25 -5.26 -10.20
CA LEU A 133 0.97 -5.59 -10.85
C LEU A 133 0.31 -4.34 -11.42
N ALA A 134 0.24 -3.26 -10.65
CA ALA A 134 -0.27 -1.96 -11.11
C ALA A 134 0.54 -1.39 -12.29
N GLY A 135 1.87 -1.57 -12.26
CA GLY A 135 2.76 -1.14 -13.33
C GLY A 135 2.60 -1.95 -14.62
N VAL A 136 2.31 -3.25 -14.52
CA VAL A 136 2.03 -4.12 -15.68
C VAL A 136 0.66 -3.77 -16.26
N THR A 137 -0.37 -3.60 -15.44
CA THR A 137 -1.72 -3.23 -15.91
C THR A 137 -1.73 -1.89 -16.63
N ALA A 138 -1.04 -0.88 -16.08
CA ALA A 138 -0.94 0.43 -16.72
C ALA A 138 -0.19 0.37 -18.07
N ARG A 139 0.87 -0.46 -18.18
CA ARG A 139 1.58 -0.67 -19.45
C ARG A 139 0.73 -1.41 -20.47
N ALA A 140 -0.03 -2.42 -20.05
CA ALA A 140 -0.94 -3.16 -20.93
C ALA A 140 -2.00 -2.22 -21.51
N GLU A 141 -2.62 -1.37 -20.69
CA GLU A 141 -3.60 -0.37 -21.16
C GLU A 141 -2.97 0.66 -22.11
N ALA A 142 -1.75 1.11 -21.84
CA ALA A 142 -1.04 2.07 -22.72
C ALA A 142 -0.60 1.43 -24.05
N GLY A 143 -0.26 0.14 -24.03
CA GLY A 143 0.11 -0.65 -25.21
C GLY A 143 -1.07 -1.06 -26.09
N GLY A 144 -2.29 -0.61 -25.78
CA GLY A 144 -3.48 -0.89 -26.57
C GLY A 144 -4.05 -2.29 -26.37
N ALA A 145 -3.78 -2.94 -25.23
CA ALA A 145 -4.43 -4.20 -24.90
C ALA A 145 -5.96 -4.03 -24.95
N GLU A 146 -6.62 -4.86 -25.76
CA GLU A 146 -8.07 -4.86 -25.82
C GLU A 146 -8.66 -5.21 -24.45
N ARG A 147 -9.74 -4.51 -24.08
CA ARG A 147 -10.48 -4.82 -22.86
C ARG A 147 -10.95 -6.28 -22.97
N PRO A 148 -10.57 -7.17 -22.04
CA PRO A 148 -11.06 -8.54 -22.07
C PRO A 148 -12.58 -8.50 -21.94
N ARG A 149 -13.27 -8.89 -23.02
CA ARG A 149 -14.73 -9.09 -23.02
C ARG A 149 -15.02 -10.42 -22.34
N TRP A 150 -15.95 -10.41 -21.41
CA TRP A 150 -16.44 -11.66 -20.82
C TRP A 150 -17.17 -12.51 -21.88
N PRO A 151 -17.28 -13.84 -21.70
CA PRO A 151 -17.95 -14.71 -22.67
C PRO A 151 -19.36 -14.25 -23.05
N TRP A 152 -20.12 -13.71 -22.11
CA TRP A 152 -21.47 -13.17 -22.34
C TRP A 152 -21.48 -11.73 -22.88
N GLU A 153 -20.33 -11.05 -22.91
CA GLU A 153 -20.18 -9.74 -23.54
C GLU A 153 -19.74 -9.88 -25.01
N ARG A 154 -19.41 -11.08 -25.49
CA ARG A 154 -19.21 -11.31 -26.92
C ARG A 154 -20.61 -11.46 -27.51
N ASP A 155 -21.01 -10.50 -28.34
CA ASP A 155 -22.18 -10.71 -29.18
C ASP A 155 -21.92 -12.00 -29.98
N ASP A 156 -22.91 -12.89 -30.08
CA ASP A 156 -22.82 -14.22 -30.70
C ASP A 156 -22.58 -14.15 -32.23
N GLU A 157 -21.66 -13.31 -32.67
CA GLU A 157 -21.26 -13.16 -34.07
C GLU A 157 -20.15 -14.16 -34.39
N GLN A 158 -20.57 -15.16 -35.17
CA GLN A 158 -19.75 -16.16 -35.86
C GLN A 158 -18.71 -15.53 -36.77
#